data_AF-A0A2V7RHB1-F1
#
_entry.id   AF-A0A2V7RHB1-F1
#
_cell.length_a   1.000
_cell.length_b   1.000
_cell.length_c   1.000
_cell.angle_alpha   90.00
_cell.angle_beta   90.00
_cell.angle_gamma   90.00
#
_symmetry.space_group_name_H-M   'P 1'
#
loop_
_entity.id
_entity.type
_entity.pdbx_description
1 polymer ?
#
loop_
_entity_poly.entity_id
_entity_poly.type
_entity_poly.pdbx_seq_one_letter_code
_entity_poly.pdbx_strand_id
1 'polypeptide(L)'
;MERVHPPRYLDALKALGARGGGPLDPDTVLGPRSWEAALASAGVALTAVERGIAREGATAFGATRPPGHHALADRAMGFCFLNNVALAARHAQQLGKRQVIIVDWDVHHGNGTQAIFERDPSVRFVSMHQYPWYPGTGAAAERGVGNVFNVPRPPGLPRAVYVRDLLAAVTAALDGWRPELVLVSAGFDSLAGDPLGGFTLEPEDLAQCATELRRRAAAAPVVAVLEGGYRLDRLAAGAAALVRALA
;
A
#
# COMPACT_ATOMS: atom_id res chain seq x y z
N MET A 1 7.29 10.90 10.48
CA MET A 1 8.02 9.69 10.88
C MET A 1 7.52 9.13 12.20
N GLU A 2 7.67 9.86 13.30
CA GLU A 2 7.37 9.36 14.66
C GLU A 2 5.88 9.07 14.96
N ARG A 3 4.97 9.56 14.11
CA ARG A 3 3.54 9.19 14.14
C ARG A 3 3.26 7.72 13.77
N VAL A 4 4.24 7.01 13.21
CA VAL A 4 4.12 5.61 12.76
C VAL A 4 5.24 4.76 13.36
N HIS A 5 6.47 5.28 13.33
CA HIS A 5 7.66 4.54 13.70
C HIS A 5 8.30 5.15 14.96
N PRO A 6 8.54 4.38 16.03
CA PRO A 6 9.10 4.93 17.26
C PRO A 6 10.55 5.42 17.02
N PRO A 7 11.00 6.48 17.74
CA PRO A 7 12.35 7.05 17.55
C PRO A 7 13.47 6.00 17.59
N ARG A 8 13.40 5.07 18.55
CA ARG A 8 14.37 3.97 18.69
C ARG A 8 14.56 3.13 17.43
N TYR A 9 13.49 2.91 16.66
CA TYR A 9 13.54 2.14 15.42
C TYR A 9 14.18 2.95 14.29
N LEU A 10 13.81 4.23 14.18
CA LEU A 10 14.39 5.16 13.20
C LEU A 10 15.90 5.33 13.43
N ASP A 11 16.32 5.50 14.68
CA ASP A 11 17.73 5.61 15.07
C ASP A 11 18.51 4.34 14.73
N ALA A 12 17.91 3.16 14.95
CA ALA A 12 18.54 1.89 14.60
C ALA A 12 18.77 1.74 13.10
N LEU A 13 17.79 2.09 12.26
CA LEU A 13 17.95 2.08 10.79
C LEU A 13 19.03 3.05 10.32
N LYS A 14 19.02 4.29 10.85
CA LYS A 14 20.02 5.31 10.54
C LYS A 14 21.43 4.86 10.93
N ALA A 15 21.58 4.32 12.13
CA ALA A 15 22.86 3.81 12.62
C ALA A 15 23.37 2.61 11.82
N LEU A 16 22.47 1.71 11.39
CA LEU A 16 22.83 0.59 10.51
C LEU A 16 23.33 1.08 9.14
N GLY A 17 22.67 2.06 8.53
CA GLY A 17 23.14 2.67 7.28
C GLY A 17 24.52 3.31 7.43
N ALA A 18 24.70 4.10 8.49
CA ALA A 18 25.96 4.80 8.78
C ALA A 18 27.17 3.87 8.99
N ARG A 19 26.96 2.62 9.42
CA ARG A 19 28.02 1.60 9.56
C ARG A 19 28.20 0.70 8.33
N GLY A 20 27.61 1.06 7.19
CA GLY A 20 27.75 0.33 5.92
C GLY A 20 26.59 -0.61 5.58
N GLY A 21 25.54 -0.66 6.40
CA GLY A 21 24.38 -1.52 6.16
C GLY A 21 24.51 -2.92 6.75
N GLY A 22 23.59 -3.79 6.35
CA GLY A 22 23.50 -5.19 6.77
C GLY A 22 22.10 -5.77 6.62
N PRO A 23 21.95 -7.09 6.80
CA PRO A 23 20.64 -7.73 6.84
C PRO A 23 19.84 -7.28 8.07
N LEU A 24 18.58 -6.94 7.87
CA LEU A 24 17.60 -6.71 8.94
C LEU A 24 16.80 -7.99 9.22
N ASP A 25 16.55 -8.77 8.17
CA ASP A 25 16.02 -10.13 8.20
C ASP A 25 16.56 -10.92 6.97
N PRO A 26 16.12 -12.16 6.69
CA PRO A 26 16.61 -12.94 5.55
C PRO A 26 16.43 -12.33 4.15
N ASP A 27 15.41 -11.49 3.94
CA ASP A 27 15.05 -10.94 2.64
C ASP A 27 15.20 -9.41 2.55
N THR A 28 15.34 -8.74 3.70
CA THR A 28 15.38 -7.29 3.83
C THR A 28 16.78 -6.84 4.21
N VAL A 29 17.51 -6.33 3.21
CA VAL A 29 18.89 -5.86 3.37
C VAL A 29 18.97 -4.34 3.25
N LEU A 30 19.52 -3.70 4.28
CA LEU A 30 19.77 -2.26 4.31
C LEU A 30 21.19 -1.99 3.82
N GLY A 31 21.37 -1.16 2.79
CA GLY A 31 22.67 -0.71 2.31
C GLY A 31 23.10 0.64 2.92
N PRO A 32 24.34 1.11 2.66
CA PRO A 32 24.86 2.35 3.24
C PRO A 32 24.01 3.60 2.96
N ARG A 33 23.29 3.62 1.83
CA ARG A 33 22.43 4.74 1.39
C ARG A 33 20.93 4.46 1.51
N SER A 34 20.56 3.31 2.08
CA SER A 34 19.17 2.88 2.15
C SER A 34 18.36 3.75 3.12
N TRP A 35 18.99 4.32 4.15
CA TRP A 35 18.31 5.24 5.06
C TRP A 35 17.85 6.51 4.33
N GLU A 36 18.73 7.15 3.57
CA GLU A 36 18.37 8.33 2.77
C GLU A 36 17.33 7.98 1.70
N ALA A 37 17.46 6.83 1.05
CA ALA A 37 16.47 6.35 0.09
C ALA A 37 15.10 6.12 0.73
N ALA A 38 15.05 5.53 1.93
CA ALA A 38 13.81 5.30 2.67
C ALA A 38 13.15 6.62 3.10
N LEU A 39 13.94 7.61 3.53
CA LEU A 39 13.44 8.97 3.82
C LEU A 39 12.89 9.66 2.57
N ALA A 40 13.59 9.55 1.44
CA ALA A 40 13.13 10.11 0.17
C ALA A 40 11.83 9.43 -0.30
N SER A 41 11.74 8.10 -0.17
CA SER A 41 10.54 7.31 -0.49
C SER A 41 9.34 7.75 0.35
N ALA A 42 9.52 7.85 1.67
CA ALA A 42 8.48 8.39 2.56
C ALA A 42 8.08 9.83 2.19
N GLY A 43 9.07 10.67 1.84
CA GLY A 43 8.83 12.04 1.37
C GLY A 43 7.96 12.09 0.10
N VAL A 44 8.24 11.21 -0.88
CA VAL A 44 7.43 11.09 -2.10
C VAL A 44 5.99 10.72 -1.78
N ALA A 45 5.76 9.77 -0.87
CA ALA A 45 4.40 9.40 -0.46
C ALA A 45 3.65 10.56 0.22
N LEU A 46 4.33 11.32 1.09
CA LEU A 46 3.77 12.51 1.73
C LEU A 46 3.43 13.60 0.71
N THR A 47 4.34 13.89 -0.22
CA THR A 47 4.10 14.87 -1.29
C THR A 47 2.98 14.41 -2.23
N ALA A 48 2.85 13.11 -2.51
CA ALA A 48 1.75 12.59 -3.31
C ALA A 48 0.40 12.88 -2.64
N VAL A 49 0.30 12.75 -1.31
CA VAL A 49 -0.90 13.16 -0.55
C VAL A 49 -1.15 14.66 -0.70
N GLU A 50 -0.15 15.50 -0.47
CA GLU A 50 -0.28 16.96 -0.58
C GLU A 50 -0.79 17.39 -1.95
N ARG A 51 -0.26 16.79 -3.03
CA ARG A 51 -0.68 17.05 -4.41
C ARG A 51 -2.07 16.50 -4.71
N GLY A 52 -2.37 15.31 -4.23
CA GLY A 52 -3.66 14.66 -4.45
C GLY A 52 -4.83 15.37 -3.75
N ILE A 53 -4.59 16.01 -2.61
CA ILE A 53 -5.66 16.74 -1.89
C ILE A 53 -5.70 18.25 -2.17
N ALA A 54 -4.77 18.76 -3.00
CA ALA A 54 -4.58 20.20 -3.20
C ALA A 54 -5.80 20.92 -3.81
N ARG A 55 -6.59 20.21 -4.61
CA ARG A 55 -7.85 20.70 -5.20
C ARG A 55 -8.80 19.54 -5.47
N GLU A 56 -10.07 19.85 -5.62
CA GLU A 56 -11.07 18.87 -6.03
C GLU A 56 -10.69 18.23 -7.37
N GLY A 57 -10.83 16.91 -7.46
CA GLY A 57 -10.47 16.12 -8.63
C GLY A 57 -8.98 15.90 -8.87
N ALA A 58 -8.09 16.41 -8.01
CA ALA A 58 -6.67 16.09 -8.10
C ALA A 58 -6.40 14.61 -7.75
N THR A 59 -5.42 14.03 -8.45
CA THR A 59 -4.90 12.69 -8.20
C THR A 59 -3.38 12.75 -8.19
N ALA A 60 -2.75 11.75 -7.57
CA ALA A 60 -1.29 11.65 -7.54
C ALA A 60 -0.85 10.18 -7.53
N PHE A 61 0.30 9.94 -8.14
CA PHE A 61 1.02 8.67 -8.06
C PHE A 61 2.43 8.94 -7.53
N GLY A 62 2.74 8.38 -6.36
CA GLY A 62 4.07 8.41 -5.76
C GLY A 62 4.88 7.21 -6.21
N ALA A 63 5.88 7.44 -7.07
CA ALA A 63 6.84 6.42 -7.48
C ALA A 63 7.90 6.21 -6.37
N THR A 64 7.53 5.44 -5.36
CA THR A 64 8.32 5.14 -4.15
C THR A 64 9.23 3.94 -4.32
N ARG A 65 10.47 4.04 -3.82
CA ARG A 65 11.38 2.92 -3.61
C ARG A 65 12.40 3.30 -2.54
N PRO A 66 12.61 2.51 -1.47
CA PRO A 66 12.01 1.19 -1.18
C PRO A 66 10.50 1.23 -0.87
N PRO A 67 9.79 0.08 -0.98
CA PRO A 67 8.37 -0.06 -0.65
C PRO A 67 8.12 0.06 0.87
N GLY A 68 6.86 -0.04 1.30
CA GLY A 68 6.49 0.21 2.69
C GLY A 68 5.45 -0.71 3.34
N HIS A 69 4.54 -1.35 2.61
CA HIS A 69 3.35 -1.98 3.23
C HIS A 69 3.65 -3.14 4.21
N HIS A 70 4.84 -3.76 4.15
CA HIS A 70 5.29 -4.80 5.10
C HIS A 70 5.95 -4.23 6.37
N ALA A 71 6.44 -2.99 6.35
CA ALA A 71 7.11 -2.41 7.50
C ALA A 71 6.13 -2.25 8.67
N LEU A 72 6.41 -2.93 9.77
CA LEU A 72 5.72 -2.77 11.04
C LEU A 72 6.16 -1.45 11.70
N ALA A 73 5.51 -1.08 12.80
CA ALA A 73 5.87 0.13 13.54
C ALA A 73 7.36 0.13 13.93
N ASP A 74 7.90 -0.98 14.44
CA ASP A 74 9.26 -1.08 14.96
C ASP A 74 10.11 -2.18 14.32
N ARG A 75 9.72 -2.68 13.13
CA ARG A 75 10.43 -3.74 12.42
C ARG A 75 10.34 -3.59 10.90
N ALA A 76 11.50 -3.69 10.25
CA ALA A 76 11.62 -3.82 8.80
C ALA A 76 11.46 -5.29 8.39
N MET A 77 10.78 -5.52 7.27
CA MET A 77 10.62 -6.85 6.66
C MET A 77 10.05 -6.70 5.24
N GLY A 78 10.13 -7.74 4.42
CA GLY A 78 9.52 -7.77 3.08
C GLY A 78 10.01 -6.60 2.21
N PHE A 79 11.31 -6.34 2.25
CA PHE A 79 11.97 -5.22 1.56
C PHE A 79 11.60 -3.81 2.07
N CYS A 80 10.72 -3.70 3.06
CA CYS A 80 10.17 -2.44 3.54
C CYS A 80 10.89 -1.99 4.83
N PHE A 81 11.45 -0.78 4.82
CA PHE A 81 12.07 -0.18 6.03
C PHE A 81 11.12 0.78 6.76
N LEU A 82 10.31 1.53 6.02
CA LEU A 82 9.37 2.52 6.55
C LEU A 82 8.03 2.29 5.85
N ASN A 83 6.93 2.41 6.60
CA ASN A 83 5.61 2.20 6.04
C ASN A 83 5.12 3.49 5.36
N ASN A 84 5.42 3.60 4.06
CA ASN A 84 5.14 4.79 3.26
C ASN A 84 3.64 5.15 3.26
N VAL A 85 2.75 4.17 3.04
CA VAL A 85 1.30 4.41 3.00
C VAL A 85 0.74 4.79 4.38
N ALA A 86 1.26 4.21 5.47
CA ALA A 86 0.86 4.60 6.81
C ALA A 86 1.34 6.02 7.17
N LEU A 87 2.56 6.38 6.78
CA LEU A 87 3.07 7.74 6.95
C LEU A 87 2.25 8.75 6.16
N ALA A 88 1.87 8.41 4.93
CA ALA A 88 0.97 9.18 4.08
C ALA A 88 -0.42 9.35 4.72
N ALA A 89 -1.02 8.28 5.25
CA ALA A 89 -2.31 8.35 5.95
C ALA A 89 -2.24 9.27 7.18
N ARG A 90 -1.23 9.09 8.04
CA ARG A 90 -1.03 9.96 9.21
C ARG A 90 -0.75 11.41 8.81
N HIS A 91 -0.11 11.65 7.68
CA HIS A 91 0.11 13.00 7.15
C HIS A 91 -1.19 13.63 6.67
N ALA A 92 -2.00 12.89 5.90
CA ALA A 92 -3.32 13.33 5.46
C ALA A 92 -4.22 13.74 6.63
N GLN A 93 -4.18 12.97 7.73
CA GLN A 93 -4.92 13.29 8.96
C GLN A 93 -4.48 14.62 9.59
N GLN A 94 -3.19 14.96 9.54
CA GLN A 94 -2.71 16.28 9.98
C GLN A 94 -3.19 17.41 9.06
N LEU A 95 -3.44 17.10 7.78
CA LEU A 95 -4.01 18.01 6.80
C LEU A 95 -5.56 18.02 6.82
N GLY A 96 -6.17 17.44 7.86
CA GLY A 96 -7.61 17.47 8.08
C GLY A 96 -8.41 16.33 7.43
N LYS A 97 -7.76 15.38 6.74
CA LYS A 97 -8.42 14.17 6.19
C LYS A 97 -8.46 13.08 7.26
N ARG A 98 -9.45 13.13 8.15
CA ARG A 98 -9.52 12.24 9.33
C ARG A 98 -9.84 10.80 8.94
N GLN A 99 -10.78 10.59 8.03
CA GLN A 99 -11.21 9.28 7.55
C GLN A 99 -10.43 8.88 6.29
N VAL A 100 -9.48 7.95 6.42
CA VAL A 100 -8.65 7.46 5.30
C VAL A 100 -8.95 6.00 5.03
N ILE A 101 -9.21 5.63 3.77
CA ILE A 101 -9.23 4.22 3.35
C ILE A 101 -7.95 3.90 2.62
N ILE A 102 -7.30 2.80 2.99
CA ILE A 102 -6.14 2.23 2.30
C ILE A 102 -6.61 0.98 1.57
N VAL A 103 -6.44 0.95 0.25
CA VAL A 103 -6.72 -0.20 -0.60
C VAL A 103 -5.39 -0.76 -1.09
N ASP A 104 -5.07 -1.97 -0.65
CA ASP A 104 -3.84 -2.67 -0.99
C ASP A 104 -4.15 -3.82 -1.95
N TRP A 105 -3.57 -3.75 -3.15
CA TRP A 105 -3.70 -4.76 -4.19
C TRP A 105 -2.36 -5.37 -4.60
N ASP A 106 -1.29 -5.08 -3.83
CA ASP A 106 -0.06 -5.85 -3.90
C ASP A 106 -0.39 -7.33 -3.67
N VAL A 107 0.33 -8.24 -4.34
CA VAL A 107 0.02 -9.67 -4.23
C VAL A 107 0.23 -10.20 -2.81
N HIS A 108 1.05 -9.52 -2.01
CA HIS A 108 1.31 -9.88 -0.63
C HIS A 108 0.40 -9.12 0.32
N HIS A 109 0.06 -9.76 1.45
CA HIS A 109 -0.67 -9.06 2.50
C HIS A 109 0.19 -7.93 3.09
N GLY A 110 -0.31 -6.68 3.04
CA GLY A 110 0.27 -5.51 3.71
C GLY A 110 0.18 -5.57 5.23
N ASN A 111 0.83 -6.56 5.84
CA ASN A 111 0.80 -6.87 7.27
C ASN A 111 1.30 -5.72 8.15
N GLY A 112 2.26 -4.93 7.66
CA GLY A 112 2.75 -3.74 8.33
C GLY A 112 1.65 -2.71 8.49
N THR A 113 0.97 -2.41 7.37
CA THR A 113 -0.16 -1.47 7.32
C THR A 113 -1.31 -1.94 8.20
N GLN A 114 -1.69 -3.22 8.11
CA GLN A 114 -2.74 -3.77 8.99
C GLN A 114 -2.38 -3.57 10.47
N ALA A 115 -1.18 -4.00 10.90
CA ALA A 115 -0.78 -3.94 12.30
C ALA A 115 -0.76 -2.50 12.86
N ILE A 116 -0.42 -1.51 12.03
CA ILE A 116 -0.43 -0.09 12.42
C ILE A 116 -1.85 0.44 12.66
N PHE A 117 -2.84 -0.04 11.90
CA PHE A 117 -4.19 0.53 11.89
C PHE A 117 -5.30 -0.37 12.41
N GLU A 118 -5.05 -1.65 12.72
CA GLU A 118 -6.10 -2.61 13.12
C GLU A 118 -6.87 -2.21 14.40
N ARG A 119 -6.36 -1.25 15.18
CA ARG A 119 -7.02 -0.67 16.37
C ARG A 119 -7.52 0.76 16.18
N ASP A 120 -7.43 1.30 14.96
CA ASP A 120 -7.75 2.68 14.64
C ASP A 120 -8.97 2.77 13.70
N PRO A 121 -10.17 3.08 14.21
CA PRO A 121 -11.38 3.13 13.39
C PRO A 121 -11.42 4.33 12.43
N SER A 122 -10.48 5.28 12.53
CA SER A 122 -10.35 6.38 11.57
C SER A 122 -9.72 5.94 10.24
N VAL A 123 -9.12 4.74 10.20
CA VAL A 123 -8.55 4.15 8.99
C VAL A 123 -9.23 2.83 8.65
N ARG A 124 -9.70 2.69 7.41
CA ARG A 124 -10.17 1.43 6.84
C ARG A 124 -9.05 0.82 6.02
N PHE A 125 -8.77 -0.47 6.19
CA PHE A 125 -7.76 -1.19 5.41
C PHE A 125 -8.42 -2.33 4.64
N VAL A 126 -8.30 -2.31 3.32
CA VAL A 126 -8.74 -3.38 2.42
C VAL A 126 -7.49 -3.98 1.80
N SER A 127 -7.32 -5.30 1.89
CA SER A 127 -6.19 -5.98 1.25
C SER A 127 -6.65 -7.19 0.46
N MET A 128 -6.37 -7.21 -0.83
CA MET A 128 -6.55 -8.36 -1.72
C MET A 128 -5.19 -8.96 -2.00
N HIS A 129 -4.94 -10.16 -1.50
CA HIS A 129 -3.62 -10.78 -1.51
C HIS A 129 -3.71 -12.29 -1.72
N GLN A 130 -2.62 -12.86 -2.20
CA GLN A 130 -2.48 -14.30 -2.35
C GLN A 130 -2.35 -14.96 -0.97
N TYR A 131 -3.09 -16.04 -0.76
CA TYR A 131 -3.09 -16.77 0.51
C TYR A 131 -3.44 -18.26 0.33
N PRO A 132 -2.75 -19.19 1.03
CA PRO A 132 -1.57 -18.95 1.87
C PRO A 132 -0.33 -18.59 1.04
N TRP A 133 0.35 -17.51 1.40
CA TRP A 133 1.59 -17.03 0.78
C TRP A 133 2.37 -16.16 1.77
N TYR A 134 3.59 -15.72 1.43
CA TYR A 134 4.27 -14.69 2.23
C TYR A 134 3.36 -13.46 2.39
N PRO A 135 3.25 -12.85 3.58
CA PRO A 135 4.00 -13.10 4.83
C PRO A 135 3.29 -14.07 5.82
N GLY A 136 2.27 -14.81 5.38
CA GLY A 136 1.55 -15.78 6.21
C GLY A 136 0.44 -15.19 7.10
N THR A 137 0.12 -13.90 6.94
CA THR A 137 -0.94 -13.18 7.66
C THR A 137 -2.05 -12.77 6.71
N GLY A 138 -3.09 -12.08 7.20
CA GLY A 138 -4.17 -11.58 6.35
C GLY A 138 -5.34 -12.54 6.24
N ALA A 139 -5.53 -13.42 7.22
CA ALA A 139 -6.64 -14.36 7.20
C ALA A 139 -7.98 -13.61 7.14
N ALA A 140 -8.96 -14.22 6.47
CA ALA A 140 -10.31 -13.66 6.35
C ALA A 140 -11.06 -13.59 7.69
N ALA A 141 -10.51 -14.00 8.83
CA ALA A 141 -11.12 -13.77 10.14
C ALA A 141 -10.54 -12.54 10.86
N GLU A 142 -9.39 -12.04 10.42
CA GLU A 142 -8.76 -10.84 10.96
C GLU A 142 -9.58 -9.62 10.55
N ARG A 143 -10.15 -8.92 11.54
CA ARG A 143 -11.09 -7.80 11.33
C ARG A 143 -10.70 -6.52 12.04
N GLY A 144 -9.64 -6.52 12.83
CA GLY A 144 -9.28 -5.40 13.70
C GLY A 144 -10.47 -4.99 14.58
N VAL A 145 -10.68 -3.69 14.76
CA VAL A 145 -11.88 -3.11 15.41
C VAL A 145 -13.10 -3.04 14.47
N GLY A 146 -13.16 -3.94 13.49
CA GLY A 146 -14.13 -3.93 12.38
C GLY A 146 -13.67 -3.10 11.17
N ASN A 147 -12.42 -2.64 11.14
CA ASN A 147 -11.87 -1.74 10.14
C ASN A 147 -10.94 -2.41 9.12
N VAL A 148 -10.68 -3.70 9.26
CA VAL A 148 -9.82 -4.51 8.37
C VAL A 148 -10.70 -5.43 7.50
N PHE A 149 -10.45 -5.41 6.20
CA PHE A 149 -11.19 -6.13 5.17
C PHE A 149 -10.23 -6.95 4.31
N ASN A 150 -9.75 -8.05 4.88
CA ASN A 150 -8.87 -8.98 4.17
C ASN A 150 -9.63 -9.86 3.18
N VAL A 151 -9.08 -9.99 1.98
CA VAL A 151 -9.60 -10.78 0.87
C VAL A 151 -8.54 -11.79 0.42
N PRO A 152 -8.23 -12.81 1.25
CA PRO A 152 -7.26 -13.84 0.87
C PRO A 152 -7.79 -14.67 -0.32
N ARG A 153 -6.95 -14.87 -1.33
CA ARG A 153 -7.30 -15.64 -2.54
C ARG A 153 -6.17 -16.57 -3.00
N PRO A 154 -6.50 -17.70 -3.64
CA PRO A 154 -5.47 -18.59 -4.18
C PRO A 154 -4.79 -17.98 -5.41
N PRO A 155 -3.57 -18.44 -5.77
CA PRO A 155 -2.95 -18.10 -7.06
C PRO A 155 -3.85 -18.54 -8.23
N GLY A 156 -3.64 -17.95 -9.41
CA GLY A 156 -4.39 -18.30 -10.62
C GLY A 156 -5.84 -17.82 -10.60
N LEU A 157 -6.22 -16.94 -9.66
CA LEU A 157 -7.58 -16.40 -9.58
C LEU A 157 -7.96 -15.75 -10.91
N PRO A 158 -9.14 -16.08 -11.50
CA PRO A 158 -9.58 -15.43 -12.72
C PRO A 158 -9.68 -13.92 -12.54
N ARG A 159 -9.12 -13.16 -13.48
CA ARG A 159 -9.05 -11.68 -13.46
C ARG A 159 -10.38 -11.01 -13.10
N ALA A 160 -11.47 -11.43 -13.73
CA ALA A 160 -12.81 -10.89 -13.45
C ALA A 160 -13.29 -11.17 -12.02
N VAL A 161 -12.91 -12.32 -11.44
CA VAL A 161 -13.22 -12.66 -10.05
C VAL A 161 -12.38 -11.82 -9.09
N TYR A 162 -11.10 -11.61 -9.37
CA TYR A 162 -10.24 -10.70 -8.61
C TYR A 162 -10.87 -9.31 -8.52
N VAL A 163 -11.17 -8.69 -9.67
CA VAL A 163 -11.71 -7.34 -9.75
C VAL A 163 -13.03 -7.23 -9.01
N ARG A 164 -13.94 -8.20 -9.21
CA ARG A 164 -15.22 -8.26 -8.49
C ARG A 164 -15.02 -8.31 -6.99
N ASP A 165 -14.15 -9.19 -6.50
CA ASP A 165 -13.96 -9.43 -5.07
C ASP A 165 -13.28 -8.26 -4.37
N LEU A 166 -12.26 -7.65 -5.00
CA LEU A 166 -11.62 -6.44 -4.47
C LEU A 166 -12.65 -5.31 -4.36
N LEU A 167 -13.41 -5.06 -5.42
CA LEU A 167 -14.40 -3.98 -5.44
C LEU A 167 -15.56 -4.24 -4.47
N ALA A 168 -15.95 -5.50 -4.26
CA ALA A 168 -16.94 -5.86 -3.26
C ALA A 168 -16.43 -5.59 -1.83
N ALA A 169 -15.17 -5.90 -1.53
CA ALA A 169 -14.56 -5.60 -0.25
C ALA A 169 -14.43 -4.09 -0.01
N VAL A 170 -14.09 -3.31 -1.04
CA VAL A 170 -14.10 -1.85 -0.98
C VAL A 170 -15.50 -1.34 -0.70
N THR A 171 -16.52 -1.84 -1.41
CA THR A 171 -17.92 -1.46 -1.15
C THR A 171 -18.33 -1.77 0.29
N ALA A 172 -17.95 -2.93 0.83
CA ALA A 172 -18.22 -3.29 2.23
C ALA A 172 -17.48 -2.36 3.22
N ALA A 173 -16.24 -1.98 2.92
CA ALA A 173 -15.47 -1.05 3.75
C ALA A 173 -16.04 0.38 3.78
N LEU A 174 -16.79 0.76 2.75
CA LEU A 174 -17.46 2.05 2.61
C LEU A 174 -18.90 2.04 3.15
N ASP A 175 -19.43 0.89 3.58
CA ASP A 175 -20.79 0.81 4.09
C ASP A 175 -20.95 1.61 5.39
N GLY A 176 -21.85 2.60 5.36
CA GLY A 176 -22.01 3.58 6.43
C GLY A 176 -20.77 4.43 6.74
N TRP A 177 -19.72 4.40 5.92
CA TRP A 177 -18.43 5.03 6.19
C TRP A 177 -17.92 5.82 4.98
N ARG A 178 -17.70 7.13 5.16
CA ARG A 178 -17.35 8.05 4.07
C ARG A 178 -15.85 8.42 4.13
N PRO A 179 -15.03 8.02 3.14
CA PRO A 179 -13.63 8.41 3.08
C PRO A 179 -13.49 9.91 2.79
N GLU A 180 -12.50 10.53 3.40
CA GLU A 180 -12.01 11.86 3.04
C GLU A 180 -10.76 11.77 2.14
N LEU A 181 -10.13 10.60 2.06
CA LEU A 181 -9.02 10.25 1.18
C LEU A 181 -8.99 8.74 0.92
N VAL A 182 -8.71 8.35 -0.32
CA VAL A 182 -8.34 6.99 -0.70
C VAL A 182 -6.84 6.94 -0.96
N LEU A 183 -6.14 6.06 -0.25
CA LEU A 183 -4.78 5.67 -0.54
C LEU A 183 -4.77 4.30 -1.19
N VAL A 184 -3.96 4.12 -2.23
CA VAL A 184 -3.74 2.83 -2.87
C VAL A 184 -2.30 2.40 -2.63
N SER A 185 -2.10 1.27 -1.96
CA SER A 185 -0.82 0.55 -1.95
C SER A 185 -0.73 -0.20 -3.26
N ALA A 186 -0.03 0.41 -4.22
CA ALA A 186 -0.03 0.01 -5.62
C ALA A 186 1.15 -0.93 -5.90
N GLY A 187 1.02 -2.19 -5.49
CA GLY A 187 1.89 -3.27 -5.96
C GLY A 187 1.50 -3.73 -7.36
N PHE A 188 2.51 -4.05 -8.18
CA PHE A 188 2.34 -4.54 -9.56
C PHE A 188 2.76 -6.00 -9.72
N ASP A 189 3.07 -6.69 -8.62
CA ASP A 189 3.35 -8.13 -8.54
C ASP A 189 2.08 -9.00 -8.54
N SER A 190 0.91 -8.37 -8.56
CA SER A 190 -0.37 -9.02 -8.88
C SER A 190 -0.58 -9.24 -10.39
N LEU A 191 0.32 -8.71 -11.23
CA LEU A 191 0.27 -8.85 -12.68
C LEU A 191 0.79 -10.22 -13.17
N ALA A 192 0.23 -10.69 -14.27
CA ALA A 192 0.53 -11.98 -14.87
C ALA A 192 2.03 -12.13 -15.21
N GLY A 193 2.62 -13.18 -14.65
CA GLY A 193 4.01 -13.55 -14.86
C GLY A 193 5.01 -12.73 -14.03
N ASP A 194 4.57 -12.08 -12.96
CA ASP A 194 5.49 -11.63 -11.91
C ASP A 194 6.09 -12.84 -11.18
N PRO A 195 7.40 -12.83 -10.84
CA PRO A 195 8.04 -13.97 -10.18
C PRO A 195 7.67 -14.15 -8.70
N LEU A 196 7.12 -13.13 -8.03
CA LEU A 196 6.82 -13.18 -6.58
C LEU A 196 5.33 -13.34 -6.25
N GLY A 197 4.47 -13.34 -7.28
CA GLY A 197 3.03 -13.52 -7.15
C GLY A 197 2.48 -14.55 -8.15
N GLY A 198 1.29 -15.07 -7.85
CA GLY A 198 0.57 -16.01 -8.71
C GLY A 198 -0.74 -15.48 -9.26
N PHE A 199 -1.05 -14.19 -9.05
CA PHE A 199 -2.21 -13.57 -9.70
C PHE A 199 -1.96 -13.32 -11.19
N THR A 200 -3.05 -13.10 -11.92
CA THR A 200 -3.08 -13.14 -13.39
C THR A 200 -3.55 -11.82 -13.99
N LEU A 201 -3.52 -10.73 -13.21
CA LEU A 201 -4.00 -9.44 -13.69
C LEU A 201 -3.19 -8.95 -14.89
N GLU A 202 -3.84 -8.19 -15.74
CA GLU A 202 -3.18 -7.39 -16.76
C GLU A 202 -3.36 -5.89 -16.44
N PRO A 203 -2.54 -5.00 -17.02
CA PRO A 203 -2.60 -3.56 -16.72
C PRO A 203 -3.99 -2.93 -16.82
N GLU A 204 -4.84 -3.39 -17.75
CA GLU A 204 -6.21 -2.91 -17.91
C GLU A 204 -7.13 -3.24 -16.71
N ASP A 205 -6.86 -4.32 -15.97
CA ASP A 205 -7.64 -4.66 -14.78
C ASP A 205 -7.35 -3.69 -13.64
N LEU A 206 -6.08 -3.30 -13.47
CA LEU A 206 -5.68 -2.30 -12.48
C LEU A 206 -6.23 -0.92 -12.83
N ALA A 207 -6.25 -0.56 -14.12
CA ALA A 207 -6.93 0.64 -14.60
C ALA A 207 -8.44 0.60 -14.28
N GLN A 208 -9.10 -0.52 -14.55
CA GLN A 208 -10.50 -0.73 -14.18
C GLN A 208 -10.71 -0.55 -12.67
N CYS A 209 -9.87 -1.18 -11.84
CA CYS A 209 -9.94 -1.03 -10.38
C CYS A 209 -9.81 0.43 -9.96
N ALA A 210 -8.84 1.17 -10.51
CA ALA A 210 -8.63 2.59 -10.20
C ALA A 210 -9.84 3.46 -10.57
N THR A 211 -10.41 3.28 -11.78
CA THR A 211 -11.61 3.99 -12.21
C THR A 211 -12.80 3.69 -11.28
N GLU A 212 -12.97 2.42 -10.93
CA GLU A 212 -14.05 1.95 -10.08
C GLU A 212 -13.90 2.37 -8.61
N LEU A 213 -12.66 2.52 -8.11
CA LEU A 213 -12.35 3.14 -6.81
C LEU A 213 -12.75 4.63 -6.80
N ARG A 214 -12.35 5.40 -7.82
CA ARG A 214 -12.74 6.82 -7.95
C ARG A 214 -14.26 6.98 -7.92
N ARG A 215 -14.98 6.11 -8.64
CA ARG A 215 -16.45 6.12 -8.67
C ARG A 215 -17.07 5.85 -7.30
N ARG A 216 -16.55 4.87 -6.55
CA ARG A 216 -17.09 4.48 -5.22
C ARG A 216 -16.77 5.49 -4.12
N ALA A 217 -15.63 6.17 -4.22
CA ALA A 217 -15.14 7.07 -3.17
C ALA A 217 -15.83 8.45 -3.14
N ALA A 218 -16.87 8.67 -3.96
CA ALA A 218 -17.83 9.78 -3.86
C ALA A 218 -17.18 11.15 -3.56
N ALA A 219 -16.25 11.57 -4.42
CA ALA A 219 -15.46 12.81 -4.40
C ALA A 219 -14.18 12.82 -3.52
N ALA A 220 -13.90 11.77 -2.74
CA ALA A 220 -12.63 11.67 -2.05
C ALA A 220 -11.47 11.58 -3.06
N PRO A 221 -10.35 12.33 -2.86
CA PRO A 221 -9.17 12.19 -3.68
C PRO A 221 -8.61 10.76 -3.65
N VAL A 222 -8.02 10.32 -4.75
CA VAL A 222 -7.34 9.02 -4.86
C VAL A 222 -5.86 9.26 -5.11
N VAL A 223 -5.03 8.73 -4.21
CA VAL A 223 -3.57 8.81 -4.28
C VAL A 223 -3.00 7.41 -4.23
N ALA A 224 -2.15 7.07 -5.18
CA ALA A 224 -1.47 5.78 -5.24
C ALA A 224 0.00 5.91 -4.87
N VAL A 225 0.53 4.91 -4.18
CA VAL A 225 1.93 4.83 -3.73
C VAL A 225 2.47 3.47 -4.18
N LEU A 226 3.59 3.48 -4.90
CA LEU A 226 4.21 2.25 -5.45
C LEU A 226 4.70 1.32 -4.33
N GLU A 227 4.34 0.04 -4.41
CA GLU A 227 4.81 -1.04 -3.52
C GLU A 227 5.67 -2.06 -4.31
N GLY A 228 5.24 -3.33 -4.40
CA GLY A 228 5.91 -4.41 -5.13
C GLY A 228 5.72 -4.36 -6.66
N GLY A 229 6.26 -5.38 -7.33
CA GLY A 229 6.29 -5.51 -8.79
C GLY A 229 7.71 -5.69 -9.31
N TYR A 230 7.98 -6.87 -9.84
CA TYR A 230 9.34 -7.37 -10.07
C TYR A 230 9.57 -7.82 -11.50
N ARG A 231 8.51 -7.93 -12.32
CA ARG A 231 8.62 -8.01 -13.79
C ARG A 231 8.55 -6.62 -14.43
N LEU A 232 9.71 -6.06 -14.77
CA LEU A 232 9.88 -4.63 -15.08
C LEU A 232 8.97 -4.09 -16.20
N ASP A 233 8.81 -4.84 -17.28
CA ASP A 233 7.92 -4.49 -18.40
C ASP A 233 6.45 -4.45 -17.97
N ARG A 234 6.02 -5.36 -17.09
CA ARG A 234 4.66 -5.35 -16.51
C ARG A 234 4.48 -4.24 -15.51
N LEU A 235 5.45 -4.01 -14.62
CA LEU A 235 5.42 -2.87 -13.68
C LEU A 235 5.26 -1.55 -14.45
N ALA A 236 6.06 -1.34 -15.50
CA ALA A 236 5.97 -0.14 -16.31
C ALA A 236 4.59 0.01 -16.98
N ALA A 237 4.07 -1.08 -17.58
CA ALA A 237 2.76 -1.07 -18.22
C ALA A 237 1.61 -0.84 -17.21
N GLY A 238 1.66 -1.49 -16.06
CA GLY A 238 0.69 -1.36 -14.96
C GLY A 238 0.68 0.04 -14.38
N ALA A 239 1.85 0.59 -14.04
CA ALA A 239 1.98 1.95 -13.53
C ALA A 239 1.44 2.98 -14.53
N ALA A 240 1.77 2.82 -15.83
CA ALA A 240 1.26 3.70 -16.87
C ALA A 240 -0.26 3.60 -17.03
N ALA A 241 -0.83 2.40 -16.92
CA ALA A 241 -2.28 2.18 -16.98
C ALA A 241 -2.99 2.82 -15.77
N LEU A 242 -2.45 2.64 -14.56
CA LEU A 242 -2.95 3.27 -13.34
C LEU A 242 -2.94 4.79 -13.44
N VAL A 243 -1.80 5.39 -13.83
CA VAL A 243 -1.67 6.85 -13.95
C VAL A 243 -2.67 7.41 -14.98
N ARG A 244 -2.87 6.73 -16.11
CA ARG A 244 -3.88 7.13 -17.10
C ARG A 244 -5.31 7.04 -16.55
N ALA A 245 -5.63 6.04 -15.74
CA ALA A 245 -6.95 5.88 -15.13
C ALA A 245 -7.22 6.91 -14.00
N LEU A 246 -6.16 7.44 -13.39
CA LEU A 246 -6.22 8.50 -12.38
C LEU A 246 -6.27 9.92 -12.99
N ALA A 247 -5.83 10.10 -14.24
CA ALA A 247 -5.97 11.36 -14.96
C ALA A 247 -7.44 11.73 -15.23
#